data_AF-A0A2A6E4D8-F1
#
_entry.id   AF-A0A2A6E4D8-F1
#
_cell.length_a   1.000
_cell.length_b   1.000
_cell.length_c   1.000
_cell.angle_alpha   90.00
_cell.angle_beta   90.00
_cell.angle_gamma   90.00
#
_symmetry.space_group_name_H-M   'P 1'
#
loop_
_entity.id
_entity.type
_entity.pdbx_description
1 polymer ?
#
loop_
_entity_poly.entity_id
_entity_poly.type
_entity_poly.pdbx_seq_one_letter_code
_entity_poly.pdbx_strand_id
1 'polypeptide(L)'
;GEYRNVYFSQINEKKERIYIVSHNAKKILTYDLKGIFLENECIPLVAMLPKGNCYVDNEHKTVTVINLPFQGKQKMVCWTQDFSGKLLQYVSAAQYAVIPDYSNEVYSFRNTSSYDFQLGVFYQEKPDTLYHYNVKNNSVNPVFTLNAPIKAGTLGYRYMELPDDYLVARLNLRMGANPDNDVESTKLILTNKKTKKSQYVRIINDYLGGWEFDPFFLSFRIRDGYFTYAMEPIELKELLEESLKKDDLQPDVRKRITELNAKLDI
;
A
#
# COMPACT_ATOMS: atom_id res chain seq x y z
N GLY A 1 -10.82 8.76 -20.96
CA GLY A 1 -9.43 9.02 -20.59
C GLY A 1 -8.68 7.72 -20.69
N GLU A 2 -7.40 7.74 -21.06
CA GLU A 2 -6.60 6.53 -21.23
C GLU A 2 -5.46 6.49 -20.21
N TYR A 3 -5.21 5.30 -19.67
CA TYR A 3 -4.07 5.00 -18.81
C TYR A 3 -3.65 3.55 -19.07
N ARG A 4 -2.36 3.25 -18.86
CA ARG A 4 -1.84 1.89 -18.99
C ARG A 4 -1.77 1.19 -17.63
N ASN A 5 -1.05 1.81 -16.70
CA ASN A 5 -0.81 1.25 -15.37
C ASN A 5 -1.30 2.23 -14.32
N VAL A 6 -2.27 1.80 -13.51
CA VAL A 6 -2.73 2.56 -12.33
C VAL A 6 -1.74 2.31 -11.20
N TYR A 7 -1.15 3.38 -10.68
CA TYR A 7 -0.26 3.29 -9.53
C TYR A 7 -1.01 3.61 -8.24
N PHE A 8 -1.97 4.54 -8.32
CA PHE A 8 -2.76 4.96 -7.18
C PHE A 8 -4.18 5.32 -7.62
N SER A 9 -5.13 5.05 -6.73
CA SER A 9 -6.51 5.52 -6.86
C SER A 9 -7.09 6.00 -5.52
N GLN A 10 -8.03 6.94 -5.63
CA GLN A 10 -8.83 7.42 -4.51
C GLN A 10 -10.27 7.58 -4.96
N ILE A 11 -11.20 7.06 -4.17
CA ILE A 11 -12.64 7.26 -4.36
C ILE A 11 -13.11 8.31 -3.36
N ASN A 12 -13.84 9.31 -3.85
CA ASN A 12 -14.56 10.27 -3.01
C ASN A 12 -16.06 10.11 -3.28
N GLU A 13 -16.72 9.32 -2.43
CA GLU A 13 -18.16 9.03 -2.55
C GLU A 13 -19.01 10.29 -2.40
N LYS A 14 -18.67 11.19 -1.46
CA LYS A 14 -19.42 12.44 -1.23
C LYS A 14 -19.43 13.37 -2.45
N LYS A 15 -18.39 13.31 -3.28
CA LYS A 15 -18.28 14.07 -4.52
C LYS A 15 -18.59 13.25 -5.76
N GLU A 16 -18.88 11.96 -5.59
CA GLU A 16 -19.07 10.99 -6.66
C GLU A 16 -17.91 11.05 -7.68
N ARG A 17 -16.67 10.99 -7.19
CA ARG A 17 -15.46 11.05 -8.01
C ARG A 17 -14.50 9.91 -7.74
N ILE A 18 -13.84 9.47 -8.79
CA ILE A 18 -12.70 8.56 -8.77
C ILE A 18 -11.49 9.30 -9.33
N TYR A 19 -10.40 9.32 -8.57
CA TYR A 19 -9.13 9.88 -8.96
C TYR A 19 -8.14 8.77 -9.26
N ILE A 20 -7.49 8.84 -10.42
CA ILE A 20 -6.51 7.85 -10.88
C ILE A 20 -5.20 8.53 -11.20
N VAL A 21 -4.11 7.96 -10.67
CA VAL A 21 -2.73 8.33 -11.00
C VAL A 21 -2.09 7.18 -11.73
N SER A 22 -1.63 7.44 -12.95
CA SER A 22 -0.88 6.46 -13.74
C SER A 22 0.63 6.57 -13.49
N HIS A 23 1.37 5.58 -13.96
CA HIS A 23 2.82 5.69 -14.08
C HIS A 23 3.23 6.91 -14.93
N ASN A 24 4.31 7.61 -14.55
CA ASN A 24 4.77 8.85 -15.20
C ASN A 24 3.67 9.92 -15.38
N ALA A 25 2.76 10.04 -14.42
CA ALA A 25 1.63 10.96 -14.49
C ALA A 25 2.07 12.43 -14.57
N LYS A 26 1.42 13.19 -15.45
CA LYS A 26 1.48 14.67 -15.49
C LYS A 26 0.20 15.33 -14.98
N LYS A 27 -0.84 14.54 -14.78
CA LYS A 27 -2.15 14.95 -14.24
C LYS A 27 -2.79 13.78 -13.52
N ILE A 28 -3.67 14.07 -12.58
CA ILE A 28 -4.58 13.12 -11.95
C ILE A 28 -5.82 13.05 -12.84
N LEU A 29 -6.17 11.85 -13.28
CA LEU A 29 -7.36 11.61 -14.08
C LEU A 29 -8.59 11.53 -13.18
N THR A 30 -9.67 12.16 -13.60
CA THR A 30 -10.92 12.21 -12.84
C THR A 30 -12.02 11.48 -13.61
N TYR A 31 -12.77 10.64 -12.89
CA TYR A 31 -13.95 9.94 -13.38
C TYR A 31 -15.10 10.12 -12.39
N ASP A 32 -16.34 9.93 -12.83
CA ASP A 32 -17.47 9.74 -11.90
C ASP A 32 -17.54 8.28 -11.40
N LEU A 33 -18.49 7.98 -10.50
CA LEU A 33 -18.70 6.61 -9.98
C LEU A 33 -19.27 5.63 -11.02
N LYS A 34 -19.73 6.12 -12.19
CA LYS A 34 -20.15 5.29 -13.33
C LYS A 34 -18.97 4.97 -14.25
N GLY A 35 -17.78 5.48 -13.96
CA GLY A 35 -16.59 5.30 -14.79
C GLY A 35 -16.53 6.24 -16.00
N ILE A 36 -17.37 7.29 -16.05
CA ILE A 36 -17.33 8.29 -17.11
C ILE A 36 -16.14 9.23 -16.85
N PHE A 37 -15.30 9.40 -17.86
CA PHE A 37 -14.14 10.27 -17.79
C PHE A 37 -14.53 11.76 -17.80
N LEU A 38 -14.01 12.52 -16.84
CA LEU A 38 -14.28 13.94 -16.67
C LEU A 38 -13.02 14.75 -16.97
N GLU A 39 -12.76 15.02 -18.25
CA GLU A 39 -11.53 15.65 -18.71
C GLU A 39 -11.28 17.03 -18.08
N ASN A 40 -12.32 17.86 -18.02
CA ASN A 40 -12.26 19.23 -17.48
C ASN A 40 -12.05 19.27 -15.96
N GLU A 41 -12.15 18.12 -15.28
CA GLU A 41 -11.93 17.99 -13.84
C GLU A 41 -10.59 17.30 -13.51
N CYS A 42 -9.78 16.98 -14.53
CA CYS A 42 -8.44 16.43 -14.29
C CYS A 42 -7.54 17.48 -13.64
N ILE A 43 -6.77 17.06 -12.63
CA ILE A 43 -5.91 17.97 -11.86
C ILE A 43 -4.48 17.89 -12.42
N PRO A 44 -3.92 18.94 -13.04
CA PRO A 44 -2.53 18.94 -13.49
C PRO A 44 -1.57 18.82 -12.31
N LEU A 45 -0.52 18.03 -12.44
CA LEU A 45 0.54 17.93 -11.43
C LEU A 45 1.61 18.98 -11.71
N VAL A 46 2.10 19.63 -10.66
CA VAL A 46 3.15 20.66 -10.80
C VAL A 46 4.49 20.09 -11.30
N ALA A 47 4.71 18.79 -11.07
CA ALA A 47 5.84 18.04 -11.57
C ALA A 47 5.37 16.65 -12.02
N MET A 48 6.09 16.07 -12.99
CA MET A 48 5.82 14.70 -13.42
C MET A 48 6.08 13.73 -12.27
N LEU A 49 5.09 12.88 -12.00
CA LEU A 49 5.09 11.87 -10.95
C LEU A 49 5.42 10.49 -11.55
N PRO A 50 6.67 9.99 -11.43
CA PRO A 50 7.05 8.70 -11.98
C PRO A 50 6.24 7.57 -11.36
N LYS A 51 6.21 7.58 -10.02
CA LYS A 51 5.45 6.69 -9.14
C LYS A 51 5.14 7.46 -7.86
N GLY A 52 3.93 7.31 -7.34
CA GLY A 52 3.54 8.00 -6.12
C GLY A 52 2.07 7.98 -5.79
N ASN A 53 1.77 8.49 -4.60
CA ASN A 53 0.44 8.54 -4.03
C ASN A 53 -0.04 10.00 -4.00
N CYS A 54 -1.33 10.22 -4.27
CA CYS A 54 -1.94 11.56 -4.27
C CYS A 54 -3.17 11.58 -3.39
N TYR A 55 -3.27 12.52 -2.47
CA TYR A 55 -4.44 12.69 -1.61
C TYR A 55 -5.20 13.90 -2.09
N VAL A 56 -6.34 13.67 -2.73
CA VAL A 56 -7.18 14.74 -3.28
C VAL A 56 -8.16 15.21 -2.20
N ASP A 57 -8.05 16.49 -1.84
CA ASP A 57 -8.95 17.17 -0.93
C ASP A 57 -9.88 18.10 -1.71
N ASN A 58 -11.11 17.65 -1.91
CA ASN A 58 -12.13 18.41 -2.63
C ASN A 58 -12.67 19.61 -1.85
N GLU A 59 -12.59 19.61 -0.52
CA GLU A 59 -13.11 20.69 0.32
C GLU A 59 -12.18 21.90 0.23
N HIS A 60 -10.87 21.65 0.35
CA HIS A 60 -9.84 22.70 0.27
C HIS A 60 -9.33 22.94 -1.17
N LYS A 61 -9.72 22.09 -2.13
CA LYS A 61 -9.23 22.09 -3.52
C LYS A 61 -7.70 21.99 -3.60
N THR A 62 -7.14 21.10 -2.78
CA THR A 62 -5.70 20.84 -2.73
C THR A 62 -5.40 19.36 -2.96
N VAL A 63 -4.17 19.08 -3.39
CA VAL A 63 -3.65 17.73 -3.50
C VAL A 63 -2.36 17.65 -2.71
N THR A 64 -2.27 16.66 -1.83
CA THR A 64 -1.00 16.26 -1.20
C THR A 64 -0.39 15.12 -2.01
N VAL A 65 0.88 15.21 -2.39
CA VAL A 65 1.54 14.20 -3.20
C VAL A 65 2.77 13.67 -2.49
N ILE A 66 2.94 12.35 -2.55
CA ILE A 66 4.12 11.62 -2.07
C ILE A 66 4.73 10.91 -3.28
N ASN A 67 5.98 11.19 -3.57
CA ASN A 67 6.67 10.80 -4.79
C ASN A 67 7.85 9.89 -4.50
N LEU A 68 8.10 8.93 -5.40
CA LEU A 68 9.34 8.18 -5.44
C LEU A 68 10.48 9.07 -5.97
N PRO A 69 11.41 9.51 -5.12
CA PRO A 69 12.34 10.58 -5.48
C PRO A 69 13.57 10.01 -6.20
N PHE A 70 13.43 9.67 -7.49
CA PHE A 70 14.58 9.23 -8.28
C PHE A 70 15.68 10.30 -8.32
N GLN A 71 16.89 9.91 -7.92
CA GLN A 71 18.06 10.78 -7.83
C GLN A 71 18.31 11.49 -9.17
N GLY A 72 18.55 12.80 -9.12
CA GLY A 72 18.80 13.64 -10.29
C GLY A 72 17.57 13.92 -11.18
N LYS A 73 16.43 13.25 -10.95
CA LYS A 73 15.19 13.42 -11.72
C LYS A 73 14.10 14.15 -10.94
N GLN A 74 14.06 13.95 -9.62
CA GLN A 74 13.01 14.47 -8.75
C GLN A 74 13.59 15.43 -7.72
N LYS A 75 12.96 16.61 -7.57
CA LYS A 75 13.36 17.64 -6.60
C LYS A 75 12.58 17.56 -5.29
N MET A 76 11.43 16.89 -5.29
CA MET A 76 10.48 16.86 -4.18
C MET A 76 10.15 15.42 -3.81
N VAL A 77 10.21 15.09 -2.51
CA VAL A 77 9.70 13.80 -2.00
C VAL A 77 8.21 13.92 -1.67
N CYS A 78 7.81 15.07 -1.15
CA CYS A 78 6.43 15.38 -0.81
C CYS A 78 6.14 16.82 -1.20
N TRP A 79 4.93 17.10 -1.64
CA TRP A 79 4.46 18.47 -1.86
C TRP A 79 2.95 18.57 -1.68
N THR A 80 2.49 19.81 -1.60
CA THR A 80 1.08 20.13 -1.80
C THR A 80 0.92 21.14 -2.91
N GLN A 81 -0.20 21.04 -3.63
CA GLN A 81 -0.56 21.93 -4.72
C GLN A 81 -2.07 22.19 -4.69
N ASP A 82 -2.52 23.24 -5.36
CA ASP A 82 -3.95 23.41 -5.63
C ASP A 82 -4.39 22.63 -6.90
N PHE A 83 -5.70 22.65 -7.17
CA PHE A 83 -6.29 21.98 -8.34
C PHE A 83 -5.87 22.59 -9.68
N SER A 84 -5.28 23.79 -9.71
CA SER A 84 -4.74 24.39 -10.94
C SER A 84 -3.33 23.90 -11.27
N GLY A 85 -2.70 23.14 -10.37
CA GLY A 85 -1.30 22.71 -10.50
C GLY A 85 -0.30 23.71 -9.92
N LYS A 86 -0.75 24.71 -9.16
CA LYS A 86 0.14 25.66 -8.49
C LYS A 86 0.73 25.00 -7.24
N LEU A 87 2.05 24.96 -7.14
CA LEU A 87 2.77 24.48 -5.97
C LEU A 87 2.49 25.39 -4.76
N LEU A 88 2.14 24.80 -3.62
CA LEU A 88 1.92 25.51 -2.36
C LEU A 88 3.14 25.39 -1.44
N GLN A 89 3.67 24.19 -1.29
CA GLN A 89 4.86 23.89 -0.47
C GLN A 89 5.42 22.51 -0.79
N TYR A 90 6.69 22.27 -0.46
CA TYR A 90 7.34 20.98 -0.71
C TYR A 90 8.47 20.66 0.28
N VAL A 91 8.75 19.37 0.41
CA VAL A 91 9.95 18.84 1.07
C VAL A 91 10.94 18.38 0.01
N SER A 92 12.20 18.82 0.14
CA SER A 92 13.27 18.44 -0.77
C SER A 92 13.48 16.92 -0.82
N ALA A 93 13.70 16.40 -2.02
CA ALA A 93 14.02 14.99 -2.25
C ALA A 93 15.42 14.57 -1.77
N ALA A 94 16.32 15.51 -1.45
CA ALA A 94 17.76 15.25 -1.34
C ALA A 94 18.13 14.05 -0.43
N GLN A 95 17.66 14.01 0.82
CA GLN A 95 17.96 12.92 1.76
C GLN A 95 17.18 11.62 1.46
N TYR A 96 16.10 11.73 0.69
CA TYR A 96 15.23 10.62 0.34
C TYR A 96 15.57 10.00 -1.00
N ALA A 97 16.45 10.64 -1.78
CA ALA A 97 16.77 10.23 -3.13
C ALA A 97 17.16 8.74 -3.20
N VAL A 98 16.63 8.07 -4.21
CA VAL A 98 16.90 6.66 -4.51
C VAL A 98 17.51 6.53 -5.90
N ILE A 99 18.42 5.57 -6.08
CA ILE A 99 18.99 5.30 -7.39
C ILE A 99 17.85 4.98 -8.37
N PRO A 100 17.84 5.55 -9.60
CA PRO A 100 16.80 5.28 -10.57
C PRO A 100 16.76 3.80 -10.97
N ASP A 101 15.77 3.09 -10.45
CA ASP A 101 15.48 1.69 -10.75
C ASP A 101 13.96 1.48 -10.64
N TYR A 102 13.36 0.85 -11.65
CA TYR A 102 11.90 0.69 -11.71
C TYR A 102 11.37 -0.42 -10.79
N SER A 103 12.21 -1.21 -10.13
CA SER A 103 11.81 -2.07 -9.02
C SER A 103 11.56 -1.26 -7.74
N ASN A 104 12.14 -0.07 -7.61
CA ASN A 104 11.91 0.78 -6.44
C ASN A 104 10.45 1.24 -6.39
N GLU A 105 9.94 1.38 -5.16
CA GLU A 105 8.54 1.69 -4.88
C GLU A 105 8.39 2.74 -3.79
N VAL A 106 7.25 3.42 -3.79
CA VAL A 106 6.80 4.27 -2.68
C VAL A 106 5.46 3.74 -2.18
N TYR A 107 5.52 3.03 -1.05
CA TYR A 107 4.32 2.44 -0.47
C TYR A 107 3.67 3.44 0.49
N SER A 108 2.35 3.41 0.50
CA SER A 108 1.50 4.10 1.46
C SER A 108 0.25 3.25 1.62
N PHE A 109 -0.21 3.04 2.85
CA PHE A 109 -1.33 2.14 3.14
C PHE A 109 -2.57 2.85 3.70
N ARG A 110 -2.45 4.09 4.20
CA ARG A 110 -3.60 4.95 4.55
C ARG A 110 -4.58 4.34 5.57
N ASN A 111 -4.07 3.54 6.49
CA ASN A 111 -4.86 2.91 7.54
C ASN A 111 -5.06 3.82 8.76
N THR A 112 -4.43 5.01 8.76
CA THR A 112 -4.60 6.06 9.76
C THR A 112 -4.88 7.39 9.07
N SER A 113 -5.15 8.44 9.83
CA SER A 113 -5.32 9.80 9.29
C SER A 113 -4.02 10.44 8.82
N SER A 114 -2.86 9.80 9.04
CA SER A 114 -1.56 10.34 8.65
C SER A 114 -1.29 10.10 7.17
N TYR A 115 -0.53 11.02 6.55
CA TYR A 115 0.06 10.79 5.23
C TYR A 115 1.30 9.89 5.37
N ASP A 116 1.06 8.59 5.53
CA ASP A 116 2.09 7.58 5.73
C ASP A 116 2.78 7.22 4.41
N PHE A 117 4.09 7.00 4.46
CA PHE A 117 4.80 6.37 3.36
C PHE A 117 6.11 5.71 3.77
N GLN A 118 6.60 4.84 2.91
CA GLN A 118 7.95 4.29 2.96
C GLN A 118 8.54 4.19 1.56
N LEU A 119 9.87 4.13 1.48
CA LEU A 119 10.57 3.88 0.22
C LEU A 119 11.01 2.42 0.18
N GLY A 120 10.45 1.65 -0.76
CA GLY A 120 10.89 0.30 -1.07
C GLY A 120 12.11 0.37 -1.99
N VAL A 121 13.30 0.17 -1.43
CA VAL A 121 14.55 0.26 -2.18
C VAL A 121 15.22 -1.11 -2.21
N PHE A 122 15.37 -1.68 -3.40
CA PHE A 122 15.80 -3.08 -3.55
C PHE A 122 17.31 -3.21 -3.74
N TYR A 123 17.92 -2.39 -4.59
CA TYR A 123 19.34 -2.52 -4.98
C TYR A 123 20.27 -1.47 -4.37
N GLN A 124 19.86 -0.86 -3.27
CA GLN A 124 20.67 0.14 -2.57
C GLN A 124 20.52 -0.06 -1.06
N GLU A 125 21.63 -0.03 -0.34
CA GLU A 125 21.63 -0.02 1.12
C GLU A 125 21.14 1.34 1.61
N LYS A 126 19.87 1.40 2.02
CA LYS A 126 19.24 2.60 2.57
C LYS A 126 18.38 2.18 3.76
N PRO A 127 18.38 2.94 4.88
CA PRO A 127 17.48 2.70 6.00
C PRO A 127 16.02 2.58 5.54
N ASP A 128 15.35 1.52 5.97
CA ASP A 128 13.93 1.32 5.76
C ASP A 128 13.19 2.00 6.91
N THR A 129 12.25 2.86 6.59
CA THR A 129 11.59 3.68 7.60
C THR A 129 10.20 4.02 7.10
N LEU A 130 9.23 3.86 8.00
CA LEU A 130 7.93 4.46 7.83
C LEU A 130 8.01 5.93 8.25
N TYR A 131 7.52 6.79 7.37
CA TYR A 131 7.47 8.23 7.54
C TYR A 131 6.04 8.73 7.54
N HIS A 132 5.81 9.87 8.20
CA HIS A 132 4.62 10.70 8.03
C HIS A 132 5.00 12.01 7.35
N TYR A 133 4.28 12.40 6.30
CA TYR A 133 4.35 13.76 5.80
C TYR A 133 3.45 14.68 6.64
N ASN A 134 4.05 15.60 7.38
CA ASN A 134 3.35 16.65 8.12
C ASN A 134 3.17 17.87 7.21
N VAL A 135 1.98 17.99 6.63
CA VAL A 135 1.61 19.10 5.73
C VAL A 135 1.69 20.45 6.45
N LYS A 136 1.27 20.54 7.72
CA LYS A 136 1.25 21.81 8.47
C LYS A 136 2.65 22.39 8.67
N ASN A 137 3.62 21.53 8.97
CA ASN A 137 5.00 21.94 9.22
C ASN A 137 5.89 21.80 7.99
N ASN A 138 5.35 21.33 6.87
CA ASN A 138 6.08 20.98 5.65
C ASN A 138 7.32 20.13 5.95
N SER A 139 7.15 19.03 6.69
CA SER A 139 8.24 18.16 7.13
C SER A 139 7.90 16.69 6.95
N VAL A 140 8.91 15.86 6.72
CA VAL A 140 8.78 14.39 6.70
C VAL A 140 9.38 13.85 7.99
N ASN A 141 8.56 13.20 8.79
CA ASN A 141 8.92 12.73 10.13
C ASN A 141 9.08 11.21 10.13
N PRO A 142 10.23 10.65 10.51
CA PRO A 142 10.36 9.20 10.70
C PRO A 142 9.55 8.78 11.93
N VAL A 143 8.76 7.72 11.82
CA VAL A 143 7.88 7.27 12.92
C VAL A 143 8.13 5.83 13.35
N PHE A 144 8.64 4.98 12.47
CA PHE A 144 8.92 3.60 12.80
C PHE A 144 9.96 2.97 11.86
N THR A 145 10.83 2.14 12.42
CA THR A 145 11.79 1.30 11.70
C THR A 145 12.12 0.10 12.59
N LEU A 146 12.41 -1.05 11.98
CA LEU A 146 12.97 -2.18 12.70
C LEU A 146 14.47 -1.99 12.84
N ASN A 147 15.02 -2.33 14.01
CA ASN A 147 16.46 -2.44 14.17
C ASN A 147 16.95 -3.77 13.57
N ALA A 148 16.96 -3.85 12.24
CA ALA A 148 17.36 -5.04 11.49
C ALA A 148 18.37 -4.66 10.40
N PRO A 149 19.37 -5.52 10.11
CA PRO A 149 20.32 -5.25 9.04
C PRO A 149 19.57 -5.18 7.70
N ILE A 150 19.86 -4.13 6.94
CA ILE A 150 19.40 -3.99 5.56
C ILE A 150 20.57 -4.34 4.67
N LYS A 151 20.37 -5.34 3.82
CA LYS A 151 21.35 -5.72 2.80
C LYS A 151 20.65 -5.70 1.45
N ALA A 152 21.18 -4.87 0.56
CA ALA A 152 20.64 -4.69 -0.78
C ALA A 152 20.40 -6.05 -1.46
N GLY A 153 19.23 -6.21 -2.06
CA GLY A 153 18.82 -7.39 -2.81
C GLY A 153 18.52 -8.63 -1.97
N THR A 154 18.50 -8.53 -0.64
CA THR A 154 18.28 -9.71 0.23
C THR A 154 17.11 -9.55 1.20
N LEU A 155 16.78 -8.31 1.59
CA LEU A 155 15.68 -8.03 2.51
C LEU A 155 14.84 -6.87 2.01
N GLY A 156 13.52 -7.02 2.13
CA GLY A 156 12.54 -5.97 1.94
C GLY A 156 11.60 -5.89 3.13
N TYR A 157 11.04 -4.71 3.38
CA TYR A 157 10.08 -4.49 4.45
C TYR A 157 8.89 -3.72 3.93
N ARG A 158 7.69 -4.09 4.39
CA ARG A 158 6.45 -3.33 4.19
C ARG A 158 5.83 -3.04 5.54
N TYR A 159 5.86 -1.78 5.93
CA TYR A 159 5.32 -1.19 7.13
C TYR A 159 3.88 -0.75 6.86
N MET A 160 2.94 -1.40 7.52
CA MET A 160 1.54 -1.00 7.59
C MET A 160 1.29 -0.45 8.97
N GLU A 161 1.02 0.84 9.06
CA GLU A 161 0.56 1.44 10.31
C GLU A 161 -0.89 1.05 10.57
N LEU A 162 -1.21 0.56 11.76
CA LEU A 162 -2.57 0.36 12.25
C LEU A 162 -2.85 1.39 13.36
N PRO A 163 -4.08 1.56 13.87
CA PRO A 163 -4.34 2.52 14.94
C PRO A 163 -3.41 2.35 16.15
N ASP A 164 -3.31 1.14 16.69
CA ASP A 164 -2.58 0.83 17.93
C ASP A 164 -1.24 0.12 17.73
N ASP A 165 -0.97 -0.36 16.52
CA ASP A 165 0.18 -1.21 16.20
C ASP A 165 0.84 -0.84 14.87
N TYR A 166 2.05 -1.34 14.64
CA TYR A 166 2.66 -1.44 13.33
C TYR A 166 2.72 -2.90 12.93
N LEU A 167 2.15 -3.25 11.79
CA LEU A 167 2.30 -4.56 11.17
C LEU A 167 3.36 -4.48 10.09
N VAL A 168 4.37 -5.35 10.14
CA VAL A 168 5.47 -5.36 9.18
C VAL A 168 5.53 -6.70 8.49
N ALA A 169 5.48 -6.70 7.16
CA ALA A 169 5.89 -7.85 6.37
C ALA A 169 7.38 -7.75 6.06
N ARG A 170 8.17 -8.67 6.62
CA ARG A 170 9.59 -8.85 6.29
C ARG A 170 9.71 -9.88 5.18
N LEU A 171 10.33 -9.48 4.08
CA LEU A 171 10.52 -10.25 2.86
C LEU A 171 11.99 -10.67 2.78
N ASN A 172 12.26 -11.96 2.74
CA ASN A 172 13.57 -12.46 2.31
C ASN A 172 13.54 -12.53 0.79
N LEU A 173 14.50 -11.88 0.16
CA LEU A 173 14.59 -11.74 -1.28
C LEU A 173 15.71 -12.64 -1.82
N ARG A 174 15.43 -13.28 -2.95
CA ARG A 174 16.42 -14.05 -3.72
C ARG A 174 16.45 -13.54 -5.15
N MET A 175 16.91 -12.30 -5.29
CA MET A 175 16.86 -11.59 -6.56
C MET A 175 17.67 -12.30 -7.66
N GLY A 176 17.06 -12.45 -8.83
CA GLY A 176 17.69 -13.04 -10.01
C GLY A 176 17.74 -14.58 -10.05
N ALA A 177 17.13 -15.26 -9.08
CA ALA A 177 17.01 -16.72 -9.10
C ALA A 177 15.82 -17.22 -9.93
N ASN A 178 14.78 -16.41 -10.11
CA ASN A 178 13.60 -16.71 -10.91
C ASN A 178 13.02 -15.41 -11.51
N PRO A 179 12.75 -15.32 -12.82
CA PRO A 179 12.04 -14.17 -13.40
C PRO A 179 10.62 -13.94 -12.83
N ASP A 180 10.01 -14.96 -12.20
CA ASP A 180 8.63 -14.90 -11.72
C ASP A 180 8.47 -14.62 -10.21
N ASN A 181 9.52 -14.77 -9.39
CA ASN A 181 9.42 -14.55 -7.94
C ASN A 181 10.77 -14.23 -7.28
N ASP A 182 10.94 -12.96 -6.89
CA ASP A 182 12.10 -12.48 -6.12
C ASP A 182 11.94 -12.66 -4.60
N VAL A 183 10.78 -13.14 -4.12
CA VAL A 183 10.50 -13.35 -2.68
C VAL A 183 10.63 -14.83 -2.34
N GLU A 184 11.57 -15.16 -1.45
CA GLU A 184 11.83 -16.53 -1.00
C GLU A 184 10.96 -16.91 0.21
N SER A 185 10.78 -15.99 1.16
CA SER A 185 9.93 -16.22 2.33
C SER A 185 9.51 -14.91 2.98
N THR A 186 8.40 -14.96 3.72
CA THR A 186 7.86 -13.78 4.40
C THR A 186 7.55 -14.07 5.86
N LYS A 187 7.73 -13.07 6.73
CA LYS A 187 7.29 -13.11 8.14
C LYS A 187 6.50 -11.85 8.48
N LEU A 188 5.50 -11.98 9.36
CA LEU A 188 4.79 -10.84 9.94
C LEU A 188 5.33 -10.52 11.33
N ILE A 189 5.55 -9.24 11.58
CA ILE A 189 5.96 -8.70 12.88
C ILE A 189 4.90 -7.68 13.29
N LEU A 190 4.28 -7.87 14.45
CA LEU A 190 3.38 -6.89 15.05
C LEU A 190 4.13 -6.15 16.16
N THR A 191 4.13 -4.82 16.12
CA THR A 191 4.76 -3.98 17.14
C THR A 191 3.73 -3.05 17.74
N ASN A 192 3.51 -3.17 19.05
CA ASN A 192 2.54 -2.33 19.73
C ASN A 192 3.08 -0.92 19.98
N LYS A 193 2.33 0.10 19.57
CA LYS A 193 2.78 1.50 19.64
C LYS A 193 2.98 2.00 21.06
N LYS A 194 2.19 1.52 22.02
CA LYS A 194 2.27 1.95 23.42
C LYS A 194 3.40 1.26 24.17
N THR A 195 3.44 -0.06 24.09
CA THR A 195 4.41 -0.87 24.87
C THR A 195 5.77 -1.00 24.20
N LYS A 196 5.85 -0.69 22.90
CA LYS A 196 7.05 -0.87 22.05
C LYS A 196 7.54 -2.31 21.97
N LYS A 197 6.68 -3.28 22.32
CA LYS A 197 6.99 -4.70 22.22
C LYS A 197 6.64 -5.20 20.83
N SER A 198 7.55 -6.00 20.26
CA SER A 198 7.38 -6.63 18.95
C SER A 198 7.29 -8.15 19.11
N GLN A 199 6.48 -8.78 18.27
CA GLN A 199 6.36 -10.24 18.20
C GLN A 199 6.11 -10.70 16.77
N TYR A 200 6.56 -11.91 16.46
CA TYR A 200 6.14 -12.58 15.23
C TYR A 200 4.69 -13.01 15.38
N VAL A 201 3.89 -12.80 14.33
CA VAL A 201 2.47 -13.15 14.32
C VAL A 201 2.12 -13.95 13.08
N ARG A 202 1.01 -14.68 13.16
CA ARG A 202 0.30 -15.31 12.06
C ARG A 202 -1.10 -14.72 12.02
N ILE A 203 -1.64 -14.46 10.83
CA ILE A 203 -3.03 -13.99 10.70
C ILE A 203 -3.85 -15.16 10.18
N ILE A 204 -4.80 -15.61 11.01
CA ILE A 204 -5.62 -16.78 10.75
C ILE A 204 -7.03 -16.32 10.41
N ASN A 205 -7.61 -16.88 9.34
CA ASN A 205 -8.99 -16.65 8.94
C ASN A 205 -9.94 -17.55 9.74
N ASP A 206 -10.09 -17.27 11.03
CA ASP A 206 -11.05 -17.98 11.88
C ASP A 206 -12.51 -17.82 11.41
N TYR A 207 -12.83 -16.75 10.68
CA TYR A 207 -14.14 -16.49 10.11
C TYR A 207 -14.57 -17.53 9.05
N LEU A 208 -13.63 -18.10 8.28
CA LEU A 208 -13.90 -19.08 7.22
C LEU A 208 -13.27 -20.46 7.45
N GLY A 209 -12.85 -20.81 8.66
CA GLY A 209 -12.39 -22.19 8.96
C GLY A 209 -10.89 -22.32 9.25
N GLY A 210 -10.20 -21.20 9.43
CA GLY A 210 -8.93 -21.14 10.15
C GLY A 210 -7.68 -21.42 9.32
N TRP A 211 -7.68 -21.11 8.02
CA TRP A 211 -6.44 -21.09 7.24
C TRP A 211 -5.62 -19.83 7.53
N GLU A 212 -4.32 -19.91 7.37
CA GLU A 212 -3.43 -18.76 7.51
C GLU A 212 -3.40 -17.93 6.22
N PHE A 213 -3.44 -16.61 6.35
CA PHE A 213 -3.17 -15.73 5.22
C PHE A 213 -1.68 -15.66 4.94
N ASP A 214 -1.32 -15.79 3.66
CA ASP A 214 0.04 -15.57 3.22
C ASP A 214 0.47 -14.11 3.51
N PRO A 215 1.57 -13.91 4.28
CA PRO A 215 2.05 -12.58 4.64
C PRO A 215 2.41 -11.66 3.46
N PHE A 216 2.90 -12.21 2.34
CA PHE A 216 3.27 -11.41 1.17
C PHE A 216 2.01 -10.82 0.55
N PHE A 217 0.99 -11.64 0.30
CA PHE A 217 -0.28 -11.16 -0.23
C PHE A 217 -0.93 -10.20 0.75
N LEU A 218 -1.03 -10.57 2.04
CA LEU A 218 -1.64 -9.73 3.08
C LEU A 218 -1.05 -8.32 3.14
N SER A 219 0.27 -8.19 2.92
CA SER A 219 0.95 -6.89 2.93
C SER A 219 0.52 -5.90 1.84
N PHE A 220 -0.24 -6.33 0.83
CA PHE A 220 -0.84 -5.45 -0.18
C PHE A 220 -2.32 -5.16 0.07
N ARG A 221 -2.93 -5.86 1.01
CA ARG A 221 -4.39 -5.99 1.16
C ARG A 221 -4.96 -5.22 2.34
N ILE A 222 -4.12 -4.75 3.25
CA ILE A 222 -4.52 -3.88 4.37
C ILE A 222 -4.28 -2.42 3.97
N ARG A 223 -5.34 -1.75 3.54
CA ARG A 223 -5.29 -0.39 3.03
C ARG A 223 -6.59 0.34 3.31
N ASP A 224 -6.51 1.65 3.54
CA ASP A 224 -7.69 2.52 3.74
C ASP A 224 -8.56 2.11 4.94
N GLY A 225 -7.98 1.41 5.91
CA GLY A 225 -8.72 0.85 7.05
C GLY A 225 -9.49 -0.43 6.74
N TYR A 226 -9.35 -0.98 5.52
CA TYR A 226 -9.97 -2.23 5.10
C TYR A 226 -8.92 -3.33 4.90
N PHE A 227 -9.36 -4.57 5.06
CA PHE A 227 -8.64 -5.76 4.61
C PHE A 227 -9.41 -6.37 3.43
N THR A 228 -8.75 -6.55 2.29
CA THR A 228 -9.36 -7.14 1.08
C THR A 228 -8.54 -8.31 0.58
N TYR A 229 -9.10 -9.52 0.51
CA TYR A 229 -8.35 -10.68 0.00
C TYR A 229 -9.04 -11.23 -1.25
N ALA A 230 -8.41 -11.03 -2.41
CA ALA A 230 -8.87 -11.61 -3.67
C ALA A 230 -8.35 -13.03 -3.79
N MET A 231 -9.22 -13.96 -4.18
CA MET A 231 -8.94 -15.37 -4.31
C MET A 231 -9.73 -15.93 -5.49
N GLU A 232 -9.15 -16.89 -6.21
CA GLU A 232 -9.87 -17.60 -7.26
C GLU A 232 -11.02 -18.42 -6.64
N PRO A 233 -12.21 -18.44 -7.25
CA PRO A 233 -13.36 -19.15 -6.68
C PRO A 233 -13.08 -20.63 -6.38
N ILE A 234 -12.28 -21.30 -7.21
CA ILE A 234 -11.91 -22.71 -7.02
C ILE A 234 -10.97 -22.90 -5.81
N GLU A 235 -10.00 -22.02 -5.62
CA GLU A 235 -9.08 -22.04 -4.46
C GLU A 235 -9.87 -21.83 -3.16
N LEU A 236 -10.86 -20.92 -3.18
CA LEU A 236 -11.75 -20.73 -2.06
C LEU A 236 -12.55 -22.00 -1.74
N LYS A 237 -13.10 -22.66 -2.76
CA LYS A 237 -13.85 -23.91 -2.60
C LYS A 237 -13.00 -25.01 -1.94
N GLU A 238 -11.78 -25.21 -2.43
CA GLU A 238 -10.83 -26.18 -1.87
C GLU A 238 -10.51 -25.90 -0.39
N LEU A 239 -10.25 -24.63 -0.02
CA LEU A 239 -9.99 -24.24 1.36
C LEU A 239 -11.19 -24.43 2.29
N LEU A 240 -12.42 -24.18 1.81
CA LEU A 240 -13.65 -24.41 2.57
C LEU A 240 -13.88 -25.91 2.78
N GLU A 241 -13.69 -26.74 1.76
CA GLU A 241 -13.82 -28.19 1.84
C GLU A 241 -12.77 -28.83 2.74
N GLU A 242 -11.52 -28.34 2.70
CA GLU A 242 -10.48 -28.75 3.64
C GLU A 242 -10.85 -28.36 5.08
N SER A 243 -11.32 -27.12 5.28
CA SER A 243 -11.73 -26.64 6.60
C SER A 243 -12.87 -27.50 7.18
N LEU A 244 -13.84 -27.91 6.37
CA LEU A 244 -14.97 -28.73 6.79
C LEU A 244 -14.58 -30.12 7.33
N LYS A 245 -13.39 -30.64 6.97
CA LYS A 245 -12.84 -31.91 7.48
C LYS A 245 -12.34 -31.82 8.92
N LYS A 246 -12.16 -30.61 9.47
CA LYS A 246 -11.73 -30.40 10.85
C LYS A 246 -12.89 -30.69 11.80
N ASP A 247 -12.64 -31.42 12.89
CA ASP A 247 -13.67 -31.80 13.86
C ASP A 247 -13.99 -30.69 14.87
N ASP A 248 -13.08 -29.75 15.08
CA ASP A 248 -13.10 -28.73 16.14
C ASP A 248 -13.66 -27.36 15.70
N LEU A 249 -14.29 -27.28 14.52
CA LEU A 249 -14.93 -26.05 14.07
C LEU A 249 -16.11 -25.65 14.95
N GLN A 250 -16.17 -24.36 15.30
CA GLN A 250 -17.35 -23.79 15.96
C GLN A 250 -18.60 -23.99 15.09
N PRO A 251 -19.77 -24.30 15.69
CA PRO A 251 -20.98 -24.63 14.92
C PRO A 251 -21.42 -23.53 13.94
N ASP A 252 -21.25 -22.26 14.31
CA ASP A 252 -21.59 -21.11 13.47
C ASP A 252 -20.63 -20.95 12.28
N VAL A 253 -19.32 -21.17 12.50
CA VAL A 253 -18.31 -21.18 11.43
C VAL A 253 -18.60 -22.33 10.47
N ARG A 254 -18.87 -23.54 10.98
CA ARG A 254 -19.24 -24.70 10.14
C ARG A 254 -20.46 -24.40 9.27
N LYS A 255 -21.52 -23.84 9.86
CA LYS A 255 -22.72 -23.45 9.11
C LYS A 255 -22.39 -22.44 8.00
N ARG A 256 -21.62 -21.39 8.33
CA ARG A 256 -21.23 -20.34 7.38
C ARG A 256 -20.44 -20.90 6.19
N ILE A 257 -19.43 -21.74 6.46
CA ILE A 257 -18.60 -22.29 5.38
C ILE A 257 -19.39 -23.29 4.53
N THR A 258 -20.29 -24.10 5.11
CA THR A 258 -21.19 -24.98 4.34
C THR A 258 -22.11 -24.19 3.41
N GLU A 259 -22.76 -23.13 3.92
CA GLU A 259 -23.64 -22.28 3.12
C GLU A 259 -22.90 -21.51 2.02
N LEU A 260 -21.66 -21.05 2.30
CA LEU A 260 -20.82 -20.40 1.31
C LEU A 260 -20.37 -21.40 0.23
N ASN A 261 -19.90 -22.58 0.63
CA ASN A 261 -19.45 -23.62 -0.30
C ASN A 261 -20.54 -24.04 -1.28
N ALA A 262 -21.79 -24.18 -0.79
CA ALA A 262 -22.93 -24.54 -1.63
C ALA A 262 -23.30 -23.48 -2.68
N LYS A 263 -22.84 -22.23 -2.53
CA LYS A 263 -23.06 -21.13 -3.48
C LYS A 263 -21.96 -21.03 -4.54
N LEU A 264 -20.84 -21.73 -4.36
CA LEU A 264 -19.75 -21.79 -5.32
C LEU A 264 -20.09 -22.87 -6.38
N ASP A 265 -20.90 -22.48 -7.37
CA ASP A 265 -21.26 -23.30 -8.54
C ASP A 265 -20.09 -23.30 -9.54
N ILE A 266 -19.11 -24.14 -9.24
CA ILE A 266 -17.84 -24.34 -9.97
C ILE A 266 -17.59 -25.84 -10.07
#